data_AF-A0A9D8D8K1-F1
#
_entry.id   AF-A0A9D8D8K1-F1
#
_cell.length_a   1.000
_cell.length_b   1.000
_cell.length_c   1.000
_cell.angle_alpha   90.00
_cell.angle_beta   90.00
_cell.angle_gamma   90.00
#
_symmetry.space_group_name_H-M   'P 1'
#
loop_
_entity.id
_entity.type
_entity.pdbx_description
1 polymer ?
#
loop_
_entity_poly.entity_id
_entity_poly.type
_entity_poly.pdbx_seq_one_letter_code
_entity_poly.pdbx_strand_id
1 'polypeptide(L)'
;MVQFDKLRLSGFKSFVDPTELTIEPGMTGIVGPNGCGKSNLVEALKWVMGETSAKQMRGSEMEDVIFSGTGTRPARNIAEVTLTLDNKTRTAPAMVNDVDTLDIVRRIERGHGSAYSVNGREIRARDVQTLFADAATGSRSTALVSQGRIGALINAKPADRRGIIDEAAGITGLYARRHEAELRLRAAEQNLARVQDVLVALEEQHKGLKRQARQASRYRNLSDHIRRAEAAVLALKLAAAERELAEAGQRLKESEAEVADLTRLVGLATTAQAEAAAALPPLRNDEAAAAAALQRLRVAHDALTAEAERVAQAQ
;
A
#
# COMPACT_ATOMS: atom_id res chain seq x y z
N MET A 1 4.56 -4.16 -55.47
CA MET A 1 5.46 -3.01 -55.22
C MET A 1 4.57 -1.85 -54.87
N VAL A 2 4.84 -1.15 -53.77
CA VAL A 2 4.01 -0.03 -53.33
C VAL A 2 4.20 1.11 -54.34
N GLN A 3 3.11 1.54 -54.98
CA GLN A 3 3.14 2.63 -55.95
C GLN A 3 2.74 3.94 -55.25
N PHE A 4 3.44 5.02 -55.56
CA PHE A 4 3.12 6.35 -55.05
C PHE A 4 2.13 6.99 -56.02
N ASP A 5 0.95 7.37 -55.52
CA ASP A 5 -0.11 7.93 -56.37
C ASP A 5 -0.15 9.46 -56.27
N LYS A 6 0.11 9.99 -55.07
CA LYS A 6 -0.07 11.42 -54.78
C LYS A 6 0.79 11.88 -53.62
N LEU A 7 1.34 13.09 -53.76
CA LEU A 7 2.05 13.80 -52.71
C LEU A 7 1.36 15.15 -52.47
N ARG A 8 0.87 15.38 -51.25
CA ARG A 8 0.33 16.66 -50.82
C ARG A 8 1.21 17.27 -49.76
N LEU A 9 1.46 18.57 -49.84
CA LEU A 9 2.34 19.29 -48.93
C LEU A 9 1.78 20.68 -48.62
N SER A 10 1.88 21.09 -47.37
CA SER A 10 1.40 22.38 -46.88
C SER A 10 2.31 22.89 -45.77
N GLY A 11 2.67 24.18 -45.82
CA GLY A 11 3.60 24.79 -44.87
C GLY A 11 5.01 24.18 -44.87
N PHE A 12 5.36 23.37 -45.87
CA PHE A 12 6.61 22.62 -45.93
C PHE A 12 7.65 23.36 -46.78
N LYS A 13 8.70 23.88 -46.15
CA LYS A 13 9.77 24.65 -46.80
C LYS A 13 9.20 25.70 -47.75
N SER A 14 9.54 25.66 -49.04
CA SER A 14 9.08 26.61 -50.06
C SER A 14 7.58 26.53 -50.38
N PHE A 15 6.85 25.53 -49.87
CA PHE A 15 5.45 25.30 -50.19
C PHE A 15 4.55 25.79 -49.05
N VAL A 16 4.15 27.06 -49.14
CA VAL A 16 3.35 27.74 -48.12
C VAL A 16 1.88 27.31 -48.18
N ASP A 17 1.35 27.23 -49.40
CA ASP A 17 -0.04 26.89 -49.67
C ASP A 17 -0.16 25.40 -50.02
N PRO A 18 -1.30 24.75 -49.71
CA PRO A 18 -1.52 23.35 -50.04
C PRO A 18 -1.25 23.08 -51.52
N THR A 19 -0.25 22.26 -51.78
CA THR A 19 0.16 21.86 -53.13
C THR A 19 -0.01 20.36 -53.27
N GLU A 20 -0.61 19.93 -54.37
CA GLU A 20 -0.84 18.52 -54.68
C GLU A 20 -0.11 18.15 -55.97
N LEU A 21 0.65 17.06 -55.89
CA LEU A 21 1.38 16.47 -57.01
C LEU A 21 0.87 15.05 -57.23
N THR A 22 0.27 14.81 -58.39
CA THR A 22 -0.08 13.47 -58.84
C THR A 22 1.16 12.79 -59.42
N ILE A 23 1.39 11.53 -59.03
CA ILE A 23 2.49 10.70 -59.55
C ILE A 23 1.84 9.62 -60.41
N GLU A 24 1.94 9.78 -61.72
CA GLU A 24 1.35 8.84 -62.68
C GLU A 24 2.31 7.67 -62.97
N PRO A 25 1.78 6.50 -63.40
CA PRO A 25 2.62 5.39 -63.85
C PRO A 25 3.60 5.82 -64.95
N GLY A 26 4.85 5.37 -64.84
CA GLY A 26 5.90 5.67 -65.82
C GLY A 26 6.84 6.77 -65.36
N MET A 27 7.05 7.79 -66.20
CA MET A 27 8.02 8.85 -65.95
C MET A 27 7.33 10.17 -65.63
N THR A 28 7.42 10.60 -64.38
CA THR A 28 6.99 11.94 -63.96
C THR A 28 8.19 12.89 -63.91
N GLY A 29 8.18 13.93 -64.75
CA GLY A 29 9.25 14.94 -64.80
C GLY A 29 8.89 16.20 -64.03
N ILE A 30 9.68 16.57 -63.02
CA ILE A 30 9.52 17.84 -62.29
C ILE A 30 10.52 18.86 -62.84
N VAL A 31 10.01 19.89 -63.52
CA VAL A 31 10.82 20.95 -64.14
C VAL A 31 10.53 22.32 -63.52
N GLY A 32 11.49 23.22 -63.60
CA GLY A 32 11.37 24.59 -63.09
C GLY A 32 12.73 25.26 -62.89
N PRO A 33 12.77 26.59 -62.70
CA PRO A 33 14.01 27.34 -62.53
C PRO A 33 14.75 26.98 -61.23
N ASN A 34 16.02 27.36 -61.12
CA ASN A 34 16.78 27.16 -59.89
C ASN A 34 16.11 27.92 -58.72
N GLY A 35 16.04 27.29 -57.56
CA GLY A 35 15.41 27.88 -56.38
C GLY A 35 13.89 27.74 -56.27
N CYS A 36 13.18 27.18 -57.27
CA CYS A 36 11.71 27.02 -57.20
C CYS A 36 11.22 25.90 -56.28
N GLY A 37 12.11 25.26 -55.51
CA GLY A 37 11.71 24.24 -54.53
C GLY A 37 11.66 22.79 -55.05
N LYS A 38 12.12 22.49 -56.27
CA LYS A 38 12.11 21.11 -56.82
C LYS A 38 12.71 20.05 -55.89
N SER A 39 13.89 20.34 -55.34
CA SER A 39 14.56 19.42 -54.41
C SER A 39 13.80 19.24 -53.09
N ASN A 40 12.94 20.19 -52.71
CA ASN A 40 12.13 20.09 -51.50
C ASN A 40 11.02 19.05 -51.64
N LEU A 41 10.59 18.70 -52.86
CA LEU A 41 9.64 17.60 -53.08
C LEU A 41 10.25 16.24 -52.73
N VAL A 42 11.50 16.01 -53.14
CA VAL A 42 12.24 14.79 -52.78
C VAL A 42 12.47 14.70 -51.27
N GLU A 43 12.73 15.84 -50.63
CA GLU A 43 12.84 15.91 -49.17
C GLU A 43 11.51 15.65 -48.47
N ALA A 44 10.40 16.20 -48.98
CA ALA A 44 9.06 15.93 -48.46
C ALA A 44 8.75 14.42 -48.46
N LEU A 45 9.08 13.73 -49.57
CA LEU A 45 9.00 12.27 -49.65
C LEU A 45 9.84 11.60 -48.56
N LYS A 46 11.14 11.90 -48.47
CA LYS A 46 12.02 11.32 -47.43
C LYS A 46 11.51 11.56 -46.02
N TRP A 47 10.97 12.74 -45.77
CA TRP A 47 10.45 13.14 -44.48
C TRP A 47 9.21 12.36 -44.08
N VAL A 48 8.20 12.26 -44.96
CA VAL A 48 6.99 11.48 -44.68
C VAL A 48 7.26 9.97 -44.61
N MET A 49 8.32 9.49 -45.28
CA MET A 49 8.76 8.08 -45.21
C MET A 49 9.61 7.74 -43.98
N GLY A 50 9.80 8.66 -43.03
CA GLY A 50 10.45 8.34 -41.75
C GLY A 50 11.83 8.94 -41.51
N GLU A 51 12.36 9.84 -42.34
CA GLU A 51 13.67 10.47 -42.05
C GLU A 51 13.57 11.41 -40.85
N THR A 52 14.35 11.13 -39.81
CA THR A 52 14.38 11.90 -38.55
C THR A 52 15.60 12.81 -38.43
N SER A 53 16.55 12.76 -39.37
CA SER A 53 17.73 13.61 -39.36
C SER A 53 17.46 14.98 -40.01
N ALA A 54 17.50 16.04 -39.22
CA ALA A 54 17.42 17.43 -39.71
C ALA A 54 18.50 17.74 -40.76
N LYS A 55 19.71 17.22 -40.56
CA LYS A 55 20.83 17.36 -41.51
C LYS A 55 20.52 16.75 -42.88
N GLN A 56 19.86 15.59 -42.93
CA GLN A 56 19.43 14.97 -44.19
C GLN A 56 18.31 15.75 -44.86
N MET A 57 17.55 16.49 -44.06
CA MET A 57 16.53 17.45 -44.50
C MET A 57 17.11 18.83 -44.84
N ARG A 58 18.44 19.00 -44.94
CA ARG A 58 19.10 20.31 -45.18
C ARG A 58 18.66 21.41 -44.20
N GLY A 59 18.39 21.03 -42.95
CA GLY A 59 18.10 21.93 -41.83
C GLY A 59 19.07 21.69 -40.66
N SER A 60 19.10 22.62 -39.72
CA SER A 60 19.80 22.49 -38.45
C SER A 60 18.94 21.71 -37.46
N GLU A 61 17.65 22.04 -37.41
CA GLU A 61 16.65 21.40 -36.57
C GLU A 61 15.53 20.80 -37.41
N MET A 62 14.77 19.86 -36.83
CA MET A 62 13.66 19.25 -37.57
C MET A 62 12.55 20.26 -37.87
N GLU A 63 12.38 21.29 -37.04
CA GLU A 63 11.41 22.37 -37.27
C GLU A 63 11.76 23.26 -38.47
N ASP A 64 12.99 23.19 -39.00
CA ASP A 64 13.39 23.94 -40.20
C ASP A 64 12.70 23.44 -41.49
N VAL A 65 11.97 22.32 -41.41
CA VAL A 65 11.08 21.90 -42.49
C VAL A 65 9.81 22.77 -42.58
N ILE A 66 9.48 23.52 -41.52
CA ILE A 66 8.35 24.43 -41.47
C ILE A 66 8.71 25.74 -42.18
N PHE A 67 7.83 26.23 -43.06
CA PHE A 67 8.02 27.48 -43.77
C PHE A 67 8.33 28.63 -42.81
N SER A 68 9.51 29.22 -42.98
CA SER A 68 10.07 30.26 -42.11
C SER A 68 9.62 31.68 -42.44
N GLY A 69 8.77 31.85 -43.47
CA GLY A 69 8.32 33.16 -43.93
C GLY A 69 9.20 33.74 -45.04
N THR A 70 8.67 34.75 -45.72
CA THR A 70 9.39 35.62 -46.67
C THR A 70 9.03 37.07 -46.35
N GLY A 71 9.67 38.04 -47.00
CA GLY A 71 9.31 39.46 -46.83
C GLY A 71 7.85 39.80 -47.15
N THR A 72 7.15 38.94 -47.90
CA THR A 72 5.75 39.11 -48.30
C THR A 72 4.78 38.12 -47.65
N ARG A 73 5.26 37.08 -46.96
CA ARG A 73 4.42 36.03 -46.37
C ARG A 73 4.89 35.66 -44.96
N PRO A 74 3.99 35.62 -43.96
CA PRO A 74 4.37 35.26 -42.60
C PRO A 74 4.82 33.80 -42.50
N ALA A 75 5.64 33.50 -41.50
CA ALA A 75 6.02 32.14 -41.16
C ALA A 75 4.80 31.28 -40.79
N ARG A 76 4.88 29.97 -41.02
CA ARG A 76 3.89 29.00 -40.53
C ARG A 76 4.38 28.36 -39.22
N ASN A 77 3.42 27.87 -38.44
CA ASN A 77 3.70 27.10 -37.23
C ASN A 77 3.62 25.59 -37.46
N ILE A 78 3.07 25.16 -38.59
CA ILE A 78 2.81 23.77 -38.92
C ILE A 78 3.33 23.49 -40.34
N ALA A 79 3.93 22.32 -40.51
CA ALA A 79 4.14 21.69 -41.81
C ALA A 79 3.52 20.31 -41.84
N GLU A 80 2.91 19.97 -42.96
CA GLU A 80 2.26 18.69 -43.19
C GLU A 80 2.61 18.17 -44.57
N VAL A 81 2.94 16.88 -44.64
CA VAL A 81 3.15 16.14 -45.88
C VAL A 81 2.32 14.88 -45.82
N THR A 82 1.52 14.65 -46.85
CA THR A 82 0.72 13.44 -47.05
C THR A 82 1.24 12.71 -48.29
N LEU A 83 1.53 11.43 -48.15
CA LEU A 83 1.87 10.52 -49.24
C LEU A 83 0.80 9.45 -49.36
N THR A 84 0.14 9.41 -50.51
CA THR A 84 -0.87 8.42 -50.85
C THR A 84 -0.21 7.28 -51.63
N LEU A 85 -0.48 6.05 -51.19
CA LEU A 85 0.06 4.82 -51.76
C LEU A 85 -1.04 3.89 -52.26
N ASP A 86 -0.81 3.20 -53.37
CA ASP A 86 -1.62 2.06 -53.79
C ASP A 86 -1.26 0.82 -52.94
N ASN A 87 -2.26 0.26 -52.27
CA ASN A 87 -2.17 -0.95 -51.44
C ASN A 87 -3.07 -2.09 -51.94
N LYS A 88 -3.52 -2.08 -53.20
CA LYS A 88 -4.29 -3.19 -53.79
C LYS A 88 -3.61 -4.56 -53.69
N THR A 89 -2.27 -4.59 -53.68
CA THR A 89 -1.48 -5.83 -53.55
C THR A 89 -1.34 -6.33 -52.10
N ARG A 90 -1.88 -5.59 -51.13
CA ARG A 90 -1.93 -5.94 -49.70
C ARG A 90 -0.59 -6.32 -49.09
N THR A 91 0.46 -5.59 -49.45
CA THR A 91 1.83 -5.82 -48.95
C THR A 91 2.16 -5.00 -47.70
N ALA A 92 1.25 -4.15 -47.22
CA ALA A 92 1.47 -3.35 -46.01
C ALA A 92 1.37 -4.21 -44.71
N PRO A 93 1.95 -3.75 -43.58
CA PRO A 93 1.80 -4.40 -42.28
C PRO A 93 0.33 -4.55 -41.89
N ALA A 94 -0.01 -5.66 -41.22
CA ALA A 94 -1.38 -6.05 -40.89
C ALA A 94 -2.22 -4.94 -40.22
N MET A 95 -1.57 -4.05 -39.45
CA MET A 95 -2.21 -2.94 -38.76
C MET A 95 -2.87 -1.88 -39.67
N VAL A 96 -2.42 -1.77 -40.92
CA VAL A 96 -2.90 -0.78 -41.91
C VAL A 96 -3.28 -1.43 -43.24
N ASN A 97 -3.37 -2.75 -43.31
CA ASN A 97 -3.54 -3.49 -44.57
C ASN A 97 -5.02 -3.77 -44.91
N ASP A 98 -5.97 -3.06 -44.30
CA ASP A 98 -7.41 -3.25 -44.42
C ASP A 98 -8.04 -2.47 -45.59
N VAL A 99 -7.35 -1.48 -46.15
CA VAL A 99 -7.83 -0.67 -47.28
C VAL A 99 -6.92 -0.72 -48.52
N ASP A 100 -7.48 -0.38 -49.68
CA ASP A 100 -6.79 -0.37 -50.97
C ASP A 100 -5.86 0.84 -51.17
N THR A 101 -6.00 1.89 -50.35
CA THR A 101 -5.22 3.12 -50.45
C THR A 101 -4.74 3.54 -49.08
N LEU A 102 -3.46 3.91 -48.95
CA LEU A 102 -2.88 4.37 -47.69
C LEU A 102 -2.48 5.83 -47.79
N ASP A 103 -3.10 6.68 -46.98
CA ASP A 103 -2.71 8.06 -46.79
C ASP A 103 -1.82 8.17 -45.55
N ILE A 104 -0.51 8.29 -45.77
CA ILE A 104 0.49 8.46 -44.72
C ILE A 104 0.74 9.95 -44.55
N VAL A 105 0.40 10.47 -43.37
CA VAL A 105 0.57 11.88 -43.02
C VAL A 105 1.66 12.01 -41.97
N ARG A 106 2.62 12.88 -42.22
CA ARG A 106 3.51 13.40 -41.19
C ARG A 106 3.23 14.88 -40.99
N ARG A 107 2.95 15.27 -39.75
CA ARG A 107 2.72 16.65 -39.35
C ARG A 107 3.71 17.05 -38.26
N ILE A 108 4.27 18.25 -38.35
CA ILE A 108 5.12 18.83 -37.31
C ILE A 108 4.61 20.21 -36.95
N GLU A 109 4.68 20.53 -35.67
CA GLU A 109 4.27 21.81 -35.11
C GLU A 109 5.39 22.36 -34.22
N ARG A 110 5.67 23.66 -34.36
CA ARG A 110 6.74 24.34 -33.60
C ARG A 110 6.53 24.15 -32.10
N GLY A 111 7.56 23.67 -31.40
CA GLY A 111 7.53 23.40 -29.97
C GLY A 111 6.76 22.14 -29.54
N HIS A 112 6.06 21.46 -30.46
CA HIS A 112 5.20 20.31 -30.15
C HIS A 112 5.68 18.98 -30.78
N GLY A 113 6.70 19.03 -31.65
CA GLY A 113 7.28 17.85 -32.28
C GLY A 113 6.47 17.34 -33.47
N SER A 114 6.82 16.14 -33.96
CA SER A 114 6.21 15.53 -35.14
C SER A 114 5.35 14.31 -34.81
N ALA A 115 4.17 14.23 -35.39
CA ALA A 115 3.25 13.10 -35.29
C ALA A 115 3.04 12.43 -36.66
N TYR A 116 2.69 11.14 -36.63
CA TYR A 116 2.34 10.36 -37.81
C TYR A 116 0.91 9.86 -37.71
N SER A 117 0.22 9.83 -38.84
CA SER A 117 -1.04 9.11 -38.96
C SER A 117 -1.12 8.39 -40.29
N VAL A 118 -1.86 7.28 -40.31
CA VAL A 118 -2.20 6.55 -41.54
C VAL A 118 -3.71 6.42 -41.59
N ASN A 119 -4.33 6.94 -42.65
CA ASN A 119 -5.79 6.98 -42.82
C ASN A 119 -6.52 7.56 -41.58
N GLY A 120 -5.93 8.59 -40.97
CA GLY A 120 -6.47 9.28 -39.79
C GLY A 120 -6.21 8.59 -38.45
N ARG A 121 -5.61 7.38 -38.41
CA ARG A 121 -5.20 6.73 -37.16
C ARG A 121 -3.76 7.11 -36.81
N GLU A 122 -3.53 7.61 -35.60
CA GLU A 122 -2.18 7.93 -35.12
C GLU A 122 -1.33 6.66 -35.00
N ILE A 123 -0.11 6.72 -35.52
CA ILE A 123 0.82 5.59 -35.58
C ILE A 123 2.21 6.04 -35.10
N ARG A 124 3.01 5.10 -34.61
CA ARG A 124 4.38 5.42 -34.20
C ARG A 124 5.26 5.61 -35.44
N ALA A 125 6.20 6.55 -35.35
CA ALA A 125 7.20 6.77 -36.41
C ALA A 125 7.98 5.50 -36.78
N ARG A 126 8.23 4.62 -35.81
CA ARG A 126 8.90 3.32 -36.04
C ARG A 126 8.10 2.39 -36.94
N ASP A 127 6.77 2.35 -36.79
CA ASP A 127 5.93 1.46 -37.58
C ASP A 127 5.87 1.94 -39.04
N VAL A 128 5.86 3.26 -39.27
CA VAL A 128 5.98 3.86 -40.61
C VAL A 128 7.34 3.56 -41.23
N GLN A 129 8.42 3.64 -40.47
CA GLN A 129 9.76 3.25 -40.95
C GLN A 129 9.81 1.77 -41.36
N THR A 130 9.21 0.87 -40.58
CA THR A 130 9.11 -0.56 -40.90
C THR A 130 8.30 -0.79 -42.17
N LEU A 131 7.15 -0.13 -42.33
CA LEU A 131 6.31 -0.19 -43.53
C LEU A 131 7.12 0.10 -44.81
N PHE A 132 7.90 1.18 -44.83
CA PHE A 132 8.69 1.52 -46.01
C PHE A 132 9.97 0.69 -46.17
N ALA A 133 10.53 0.16 -45.07
CA ALA A 133 11.66 -0.76 -45.12
C ALA A 133 11.26 -2.09 -45.79
N ASP A 134 10.09 -2.63 -45.46
CA ASP A 134 9.56 -3.86 -46.06
C ASP A 134 9.14 -3.66 -47.53
N ALA A 135 8.70 -2.45 -47.90
CA ALA A 135 8.41 -2.07 -49.29
C ALA A 135 9.68 -1.75 -50.12
N ALA A 136 10.89 -1.92 -49.57
CA ALA A 136 12.17 -1.55 -50.18
C ALA A 136 12.24 -0.09 -50.67
N THR A 137 11.37 0.78 -50.17
CA THR A 137 11.19 2.17 -50.64
C THR A 137 11.24 3.15 -49.45
N GLY A 138 12.18 2.90 -48.53
CA GLY A 138 12.44 3.74 -47.35
C GLY A 138 12.96 5.13 -47.67
N SER A 139 12.91 6.03 -46.68
CA SER A 139 13.50 7.38 -46.76
C SER A 139 15.00 7.41 -47.09
N ARG A 140 15.70 6.30 -46.81
CA ARG A 140 17.12 6.09 -47.11
C ARG A 140 17.36 5.15 -48.29
N SER A 141 16.29 4.79 -49.01
CA SER A 141 16.39 3.85 -50.11
C SER A 141 17.36 4.33 -51.18
N THR A 142 18.10 3.37 -51.74
CA THR A 142 18.95 3.50 -52.91
C THR A 142 18.21 4.02 -54.14
N ALA A 143 16.89 3.80 -54.21
CA ALA A 143 16.02 4.35 -55.26
C ALA A 143 15.86 5.88 -55.19
N LEU A 144 16.17 6.51 -54.04
CA LEU A 144 16.06 7.95 -53.83
C LEU A 144 17.42 8.64 -53.89
N VAL A 145 17.84 8.97 -55.11
CA VAL A 145 19.12 9.64 -55.37
C VAL A 145 18.99 11.15 -55.15
N SER A 146 19.52 11.65 -54.02
CA SER A 146 19.65 13.09 -53.78
C SER A 146 20.95 13.65 -54.35
N GLN A 147 21.02 14.98 -54.47
CA GLN A 147 22.23 15.68 -54.89
C GLN A 147 23.45 15.26 -54.04
N GLY A 148 24.58 14.96 -54.70
CA GLY A 148 25.81 14.52 -54.05
C GLY A 148 25.83 13.04 -53.59
N ARG A 149 24.70 12.32 -53.63
CA ARG A 149 24.62 10.92 -53.17
C ARG A 149 25.45 9.97 -54.02
N ILE A 150 25.54 10.20 -55.33
CA ILE A 150 26.33 9.37 -56.25
C ILE A 150 27.82 9.43 -55.88
N GLY A 151 28.35 10.64 -55.68
CA GLY A 151 29.74 10.82 -55.25
C GLY A 151 30.02 10.22 -53.87
N ALA A 152 29.09 10.35 -52.93
CA ALA A 152 29.19 9.73 -51.61
C ALA A 152 29.22 8.19 -51.68
N LEU A 153 28.43 7.59 -52.58
CA LEU A 153 28.39 6.14 -52.80
C LEU A 153 29.69 5.61 -53.42
N ILE A 154 30.27 6.36 -54.36
CA ILE A 154 31.57 6.03 -54.97
C ILE A 154 32.69 6.07 -53.91
N ASN A 155 32.64 7.01 -52.97
CA ASN A 155 33.66 7.15 -51.92
C ASN A 155 33.35 6.34 -50.64
N ALA A 156 32.23 5.62 -50.59
CA ALA A 156 31.80 4.88 -49.41
C ALA A 156 32.72 3.69 -49.11
N LYS A 157 32.99 3.46 -47.82
CA LYS A 157 33.77 2.31 -47.35
C LYS A 157 33.01 1.00 -47.59
N PRO A 158 33.69 -0.16 -47.67
CA PRO A 158 33.03 -1.46 -47.88
C PRO A 158 31.88 -1.74 -46.89
N ALA A 159 32.04 -1.37 -45.61
CA ALA A 159 31.00 -1.53 -44.59
C ALA A 159 29.74 -0.71 -44.91
N ASP A 160 29.90 0.54 -45.37
CA ASP A 160 28.79 1.41 -45.74
C ASP A 160 28.09 0.93 -47.03
N ARG A 161 28.87 0.35 -47.96
CA ARG A 161 28.35 -0.25 -49.20
C ARG A 161 27.55 -1.52 -48.95
N ARG A 162 27.88 -2.28 -47.91
CA ARG A 162 27.14 -3.51 -47.56
C ARG A 162 25.65 -3.23 -47.33
N GLY A 163 25.32 -2.15 -46.64
CA GLY A 163 23.92 -1.77 -46.41
C GLY A 163 23.12 -1.56 -47.69
N ILE A 164 23.76 -1.02 -48.74
CA ILE A 164 23.15 -0.84 -50.08
C ILE A 164 22.89 -2.19 -50.75
N ILE A 165 23.81 -3.15 -50.60
CA ILE A 165 23.68 -4.49 -51.16
C ILE A 165 22.58 -5.26 -50.42
N ASP A 166 22.54 -5.15 -49.08
CA ASP A 166 21.52 -5.79 -48.25
C ASP A 166 20.11 -5.24 -48.56
N GLU A 167 20.01 -3.94 -48.87
CA GLU A 167 18.77 -3.31 -49.35
C GLU A 167 18.36 -3.84 -50.72
N ALA A 168 19.30 -3.90 -51.67
CA ALA A 168 19.04 -4.46 -53.00
C ALA A 168 18.65 -5.95 -52.97
N ALA A 169 19.16 -6.70 -51.98
CA ALA A 169 18.80 -8.09 -51.74
C ALA A 169 17.46 -8.24 -50.99
N GLY A 170 16.83 -7.15 -50.54
CA GLY A 170 15.55 -7.19 -49.83
C GLY A 170 15.60 -7.78 -48.42
N ILE A 171 16.79 -7.90 -47.81
CA ILE A 171 16.96 -8.56 -46.51
C ILE A 171 16.96 -7.58 -45.32
N THR A 172 16.94 -6.26 -45.56
CA THR A 172 16.98 -5.24 -44.52
C THR A 172 15.80 -5.34 -43.53
N GLY A 173 14.59 -5.61 -44.03
CA GLY A 173 13.40 -5.81 -43.18
C GLY A 173 13.49 -7.06 -42.29
N LEU A 174 14.18 -8.12 -42.75
CA LEU A 174 14.41 -9.32 -41.93
C LEU A 174 15.36 -9.03 -40.76
N TYR A 175 16.45 -8.30 -41.00
CA TYR A 175 17.37 -7.88 -39.94
C TYR A 175 16.70 -6.96 -38.92
N ALA A 176 15.89 -6.00 -39.38
CA ALA A 176 15.14 -5.11 -38.50
C ALA A 176 14.18 -5.90 -37.59
N ARG A 177 13.39 -6.82 -38.15
CA ARG A 177 12.48 -7.69 -37.38
C ARG A 177 13.20 -8.60 -36.40
N ARG A 178 14.33 -9.20 -36.82
CA ARG A 178 15.15 -10.04 -35.92
C ARG A 178 15.66 -9.22 -34.73
N HIS A 179 16.22 -8.05 -34.99
CA HIS A 179 16.73 -7.18 -33.93
C HIS A 179 15.64 -6.74 -32.96
N GLU A 180 14.45 -6.41 -33.47
CA GLU A 180 13.31 -6.08 -32.62
C GLU A 180 12.85 -7.26 -31.75
N ALA A 181 12.78 -8.46 -32.33
CA ALA A 181 12.45 -9.68 -31.59
C ALA A 181 13.49 -9.98 -30.50
N GLU A 182 14.78 -9.82 -30.79
CA GLU A 182 15.87 -9.97 -29.81
C GLU A 182 15.74 -8.97 -28.66
N LEU A 183 15.41 -7.71 -28.95
CA LEU A 183 15.20 -6.69 -27.92
C LEU A 183 14.00 -7.02 -27.03
N ARG A 184 12.88 -7.47 -27.63
CA ARG A 184 11.68 -7.89 -26.88
C ARG A 184 11.96 -9.12 -26.01
N LEU A 185 12.71 -10.09 -26.52
CA LEU A 185 13.11 -11.29 -25.78
C LEU A 185 13.94 -10.92 -24.54
N ARG A 186 14.99 -10.10 -24.71
CA ARG A 186 15.84 -9.67 -23.58
C ARG A 186 15.05 -8.92 -22.52
N ALA A 187 14.11 -8.06 -22.92
CA ALA A 187 13.24 -7.36 -21.98
C ALA A 187 12.34 -8.34 -21.21
N ALA A 188 11.81 -9.38 -21.86
CA ALA A 188 11.02 -10.42 -21.21
C ALA A 188 11.85 -11.26 -20.22
N GLU A 189 13.09 -11.62 -20.59
CA GLU A 189 14.02 -12.35 -19.71
C GLU A 189 14.36 -11.54 -18.45
N GLN A 190 14.64 -10.24 -18.60
CA GLN A 190 14.88 -9.35 -17.45
C GLN A 190 13.65 -9.24 -16.53
N ASN A 191 12.45 -9.16 -17.11
CA ASN A 191 11.21 -9.16 -16.33
C ASN A 191 11.02 -10.48 -15.57
N LEU A 192 11.34 -11.61 -16.19
CA LEU A 192 11.25 -12.92 -15.55
C LEU A 192 12.21 -13.05 -14.37
N ALA A 193 13.46 -12.61 -14.53
CA ALA A 193 14.45 -12.60 -13.45
C ALA A 193 13.94 -11.79 -12.24
N ARG A 194 13.38 -10.60 -12.47
CA ARG A 194 12.79 -9.78 -11.41
C ARG A 194 11.63 -10.47 -10.70
N VAL A 195 10.80 -11.20 -11.42
CA VAL A 195 9.68 -11.97 -10.82
C VAL A 195 10.22 -13.10 -9.94
N GLN A 196 11.28 -13.79 -10.37
CA GLN A 196 11.93 -14.82 -9.57
C GLN A 196 12.47 -14.26 -8.25
N ASP A 197 13.12 -13.10 -8.26
CA ASP A 197 13.61 -12.44 -7.05
C ASP A 197 12.47 -12.12 -6.06
N VAL A 198 11.35 -11.61 -6.56
CA VAL A 198 10.16 -11.32 -5.75
C VAL A 198 9.57 -12.59 -5.15
N LEU A 199 9.52 -13.69 -5.90
CA LEU A 199 9.03 -14.97 -5.39
C LEU A 199 9.89 -15.48 -4.22
N VAL A 200 11.22 -15.41 -4.34
CA VAL A 200 12.13 -15.81 -3.26
C VAL A 200 11.88 -14.98 -1.99
N ALA A 201 11.74 -13.66 -2.13
CA ALA A 201 11.44 -12.79 -0.99
C ALA A 201 10.08 -13.12 -0.33
N LEU A 202 9.05 -13.39 -1.13
CA LEU A 202 7.73 -13.78 -0.63
C LEU A 202 7.75 -15.14 0.08
N GLU A 203 8.54 -16.10 -0.40
CA GLU A 203 8.70 -17.38 0.26
C GLU A 203 9.34 -17.24 1.65
N GLU A 204 10.34 -16.39 1.81
CA GLU A 204 10.95 -16.10 3.11
C GLU A 204 9.97 -15.44 4.07
N GLN A 205 9.20 -14.45 3.61
CA GLN A 205 8.14 -13.82 4.39
C GLN A 205 7.08 -14.84 4.82
N HIS A 206 6.65 -15.71 3.90
CA HIS A 206 5.68 -16.76 4.19
C HIS A 206 6.21 -17.76 5.24
N LYS A 207 7.50 -18.16 5.16
CA LYS A 207 8.13 -19.01 6.19
C LYS A 207 8.12 -18.32 7.56
N GLY A 208 8.40 -17.01 7.61
CA GLY A 208 8.32 -16.20 8.83
C GLY A 208 6.91 -16.18 9.43
N LEU A 209 5.91 -15.83 8.62
CA LEU A 209 4.50 -15.79 9.04
C LEU A 209 4.00 -17.16 9.51
N LYS A 210 4.42 -18.25 8.85
CA LYS A 210 4.07 -19.62 9.28
C LYS A 210 4.62 -19.96 10.66
N ARG A 211 5.83 -19.50 11.00
CA ARG A 211 6.40 -19.66 12.36
C ARG A 211 5.62 -18.84 13.39
N GLN A 212 5.31 -17.59 13.07
CA GLN A 212 4.53 -16.71 13.94
C GLN A 212 3.13 -17.28 14.22
N ALA A 213 2.44 -17.80 13.20
CA ALA A 213 1.13 -18.43 13.36
C ALA A 213 1.18 -19.64 14.31
N ARG A 214 2.20 -20.50 14.18
CA ARG A 214 2.42 -21.64 15.09
C ARG A 214 2.66 -21.18 16.53
N GLN A 215 3.47 -20.14 16.73
CA GLN A 215 3.74 -19.57 18.05
C GLN A 215 2.48 -18.98 18.68
N ALA A 216 1.69 -18.22 17.92
CA ALA A 216 0.43 -17.64 18.38
C ALA A 216 -0.61 -18.70 18.74
N SER A 217 -0.66 -19.81 18.00
CA SER A 217 -1.54 -20.95 18.34
C SER A 217 -1.09 -21.65 19.63
N ARG A 218 0.22 -21.87 19.81
CA ARG A 218 0.75 -22.45 21.05
C ARG A 218 0.49 -21.56 22.26
N TYR A 219 0.71 -20.26 22.11
CA TYR A 219 0.44 -19.27 23.15
C TYR A 219 -1.04 -19.33 23.58
N ARG A 220 -1.97 -19.28 22.63
CA ARG A 220 -3.42 -19.38 22.93
C ARG A 220 -3.78 -20.64 23.72
N ASN A 221 -3.31 -21.81 23.27
CA ASN A 221 -3.58 -23.06 23.98
C ASN A 221 -3.01 -23.06 25.41
N LEU A 222 -1.78 -22.56 25.58
CA LEU A 222 -1.16 -22.50 26.90
C LEU A 222 -1.85 -21.48 27.82
N SER A 223 -2.22 -20.31 27.30
CA SER A 223 -2.99 -19.30 28.04
C SER A 223 -4.34 -19.84 28.51
N ASP A 224 -5.03 -20.62 27.69
CA ASP A 224 -6.27 -21.29 28.08
C ASP A 224 -6.05 -22.30 29.20
N HIS A 225 -4.97 -23.10 29.14
CA HIS A 225 -4.62 -24.03 30.22
C HIS A 225 -4.29 -23.29 31.52
N ILE A 226 -3.50 -22.22 31.45
CA ILE A 226 -3.16 -21.37 32.60
C ILE A 226 -4.44 -20.81 33.22
N ARG A 227 -5.32 -20.21 32.43
CA ARG A 227 -6.58 -19.62 32.91
C ARG A 227 -7.46 -20.65 33.62
N ARG A 228 -7.56 -21.87 33.08
CA ARG A 228 -8.31 -22.97 33.72
C ARG A 228 -7.68 -23.39 35.05
N ALA A 229 -6.36 -23.49 35.11
CA ALA A 229 -5.65 -23.83 36.34
C ALA A 229 -5.78 -22.74 37.40
N GLU A 230 -5.65 -21.47 37.03
CA GLU A 230 -5.85 -20.32 37.91
C GLU A 230 -7.27 -20.30 38.48
N ALA A 231 -8.28 -20.49 37.63
CA ALA A 231 -9.68 -20.58 38.06
C ALA A 231 -9.90 -21.73 39.05
N ALA A 232 -9.30 -22.90 38.82
CA ALA A 232 -9.40 -24.03 39.74
C ALA A 232 -8.74 -23.74 41.10
N VAL A 233 -7.56 -23.11 41.12
CA VAL A 233 -6.87 -22.71 42.36
C VAL A 233 -7.70 -21.68 43.13
N LEU A 234 -8.27 -20.70 42.44
CA LEU A 234 -9.14 -19.69 43.06
C LEU A 234 -10.41 -20.32 43.65
N ALA A 235 -11.04 -21.26 42.94
CA ALA A 235 -12.20 -21.99 43.45
C ALA A 235 -11.88 -22.82 44.71
N LEU A 236 -10.73 -23.49 44.74
CA LEU A 236 -10.28 -24.23 45.92
C LEU A 236 -9.99 -23.30 47.11
N LYS A 237 -9.36 -22.16 46.87
CA LYS A 237 -9.13 -21.13 47.90
C LYS A 237 -10.43 -20.58 48.46
N LEU A 238 -11.40 -20.30 47.60
CA LEU A 238 -12.73 -19.85 48.02
C LEU A 238 -13.41 -20.91 48.90
N ALA A 239 -13.43 -22.17 48.47
CA ALA A 239 -14.04 -23.26 49.23
C ALA A 239 -13.33 -23.53 50.58
N ALA A 240 -12.04 -23.23 50.69
CA ALA A 240 -11.31 -23.28 51.95
C ALA A 240 -11.71 -22.10 52.86
N ALA A 241 -11.75 -20.88 52.32
CA ALA A 241 -12.17 -19.69 53.06
C ALA A 241 -13.63 -19.77 53.54
N GLU A 242 -14.53 -20.34 52.74
CA GLU A 242 -15.93 -20.58 53.12
C GLU A 242 -16.04 -21.58 54.29
N ARG A 243 -15.21 -22.64 54.29
CA ARG A 243 -15.14 -23.59 55.40
C ARG A 243 -14.60 -22.93 56.67
N GLU A 244 -13.52 -22.17 56.56
CA GLU A 244 -12.93 -21.45 57.70
C GLU A 244 -13.91 -20.42 58.27
N LEU A 245 -14.66 -19.72 57.42
CA LEU A 245 -15.72 -18.79 57.82
C LEU A 245 -16.86 -19.52 58.55
N ALA A 246 -17.29 -20.68 58.05
CA ALA A 246 -18.34 -21.47 58.70
C ALA A 246 -17.89 -21.98 60.09
N GLU A 247 -16.66 -22.48 60.21
CA GLU A 247 -16.07 -22.92 61.47
C GLU A 247 -15.89 -21.75 62.46
N ALA A 248 -15.42 -20.60 61.99
CA ALA A 248 -15.34 -19.38 62.80
C ALA A 248 -16.71 -18.90 63.27
N GLY A 249 -17.72 -18.96 62.39
CA GLY A 249 -19.10 -18.60 62.73
C GLY A 249 -19.72 -19.56 63.75
N GLN A 250 -19.41 -20.85 63.69
CA GLN A 250 -19.86 -21.82 64.68
C GLN A 250 -19.22 -21.57 66.06
N ARG A 251 -17.90 -21.34 66.10
CA ARG A 251 -17.18 -20.97 67.32
C ARG A 251 -17.70 -19.68 67.94
N LEU A 252 -18.04 -18.69 67.10
CA LEU A 252 -18.64 -17.43 67.57
C LEU A 252 -19.98 -17.70 68.27
N LYS A 253 -20.87 -18.49 67.65
CA LYS A 253 -22.17 -18.85 68.26
C LYS A 253 -22.03 -19.57 69.59
N GLU A 254 -21.07 -20.48 69.70
CA GLU A 254 -20.77 -21.20 70.95
C GLU A 254 -20.30 -20.24 72.04
N SER A 255 -19.38 -19.33 71.70
CA SER A 255 -18.90 -18.31 72.63
C SER A 255 -20.00 -17.31 73.03
N GLU A 256 -20.85 -16.89 72.09
CA GLU A 256 -22.00 -16.02 72.39
C GLU A 256 -23.00 -16.70 73.34
N ALA A 257 -23.26 -18.00 73.15
CA ALA A 257 -24.12 -18.78 74.04
C ALA A 257 -23.51 -18.89 75.45
N GLU A 258 -22.22 -19.18 75.55
CA GLU A 258 -21.51 -19.26 76.83
C GLU A 258 -21.51 -17.91 77.56
N VAL A 259 -21.24 -16.81 76.85
CA VAL A 259 -21.30 -15.45 77.40
C VAL A 259 -22.72 -15.14 77.89
N ALA A 260 -23.76 -15.48 77.13
CA ALA A 260 -25.15 -15.27 77.53
C ALA A 260 -25.50 -16.05 78.81
N ASP A 261 -25.07 -17.31 78.92
CA ASP A 261 -25.32 -18.13 80.11
C ASP A 261 -24.56 -17.62 81.34
N LEU A 262 -23.28 -17.27 81.18
CA LEU A 262 -22.50 -16.67 82.27
C LEU A 262 -23.08 -15.32 82.70
N THR A 263 -23.53 -14.48 81.76
CA THR A 263 -24.18 -13.20 82.07
C THR A 263 -25.47 -13.41 82.86
N ARG A 264 -26.26 -14.44 82.51
CA ARG A 264 -27.46 -14.83 83.27
C ARG A 264 -27.12 -15.30 84.68
N LEU A 265 -26.08 -16.13 84.84
CA LEU A 265 -25.63 -16.60 86.16
C LEU A 265 -25.12 -15.46 87.04
N VAL A 266 -24.34 -14.54 86.47
CA VAL A 266 -23.89 -13.33 87.16
C VAL A 266 -25.10 -12.51 87.60
N GLY A 267 -26.10 -12.30 86.73
CA GLY A 267 -27.33 -11.59 87.07
C GLY A 267 -28.06 -12.21 88.27
N LEU A 268 -28.25 -13.54 88.28
CA LEU A 268 -28.87 -14.26 89.40
C LEU A 268 -28.06 -14.12 90.69
N ALA A 269 -26.74 -14.27 90.62
CA ALA A 269 -25.85 -14.13 91.77
C ALA A 269 -25.86 -12.70 92.32
N THR A 270 -25.88 -11.68 91.46
CA THR A 270 -25.99 -10.28 91.86
C THR A 270 -27.34 -9.99 92.52
N THR A 271 -28.45 -10.54 92.01
CA THR A 271 -29.77 -10.41 92.66
C THR A 271 -29.76 -11.06 94.04
N ALA A 272 -29.28 -12.31 94.16
CA ALA A 272 -29.20 -13.01 95.44
C ALA A 272 -28.29 -12.28 96.45
N GLN A 273 -27.17 -11.73 95.98
CA GLN A 273 -26.27 -10.90 96.80
C GLN A 273 -27.00 -9.64 97.30
N ALA A 274 -27.75 -8.96 96.43
CA ALA A 274 -28.50 -7.75 96.78
C ALA A 274 -29.63 -8.04 97.79
N GLU A 275 -30.37 -9.14 97.61
CA GLU A 275 -31.38 -9.61 98.56
C GLU A 275 -30.78 -9.94 99.93
N ALA A 276 -29.69 -10.70 99.96
CA ALA A 276 -28.98 -11.02 101.20
C ALA A 276 -28.42 -9.75 101.89
N ALA A 277 -27.86 -8.82 101.11
CA ALA A 277 -27.37 -7.54 101.62
C ALA A 277 -28.51 -6.66 102.17
N ALA A 278 -29.70 -6.70 101.57
CA ALA A 278 -30.89 -5.97 102.05
C ALA A 278 -31.51 -6.61 103.32
N ALA A 279 -31.40 -7.93 103.48
CA ALA A 279 -31.88 -8.65 104.67
C ALA A 279 -30.94 -8.53 105.89
N LEU A 280 -29.67 -8.17 105.68
CA LEU A 280 -28.68 -8.12 106.76
C LEU A 280 -28.89 -6.98 107.79
N PRO A 281 -29.25 -5.74 107.39
CA PRO A 281 -29.51 -4.65 108.34
C PRO A 281 -30.61 -4.93 109.39
N PRO A 282 -31.81 -5.44 109.04
CA PRO A 282 -32.82 -5.75 110.06
C PRO A 282 -32.35 -6.85 111.01
N LEU A 283 -31.70 -7.91 110.51
CA LEU A 283 -31.13 -8.97 111.36
C LEU A 283 -30.05 -8.44 112.33
N ARG A 284 -29.19 -7.52 111.86
CA ARG A 284 -28.21 -6.84 112.72
C ARG A 284 -28.87 -5.94 113.78
N ASN A 285 -29.96 -5.28 113.44
CA ASN A 285 -30.73 -4.48 114.40
C ASN A 285 -31.39 -5.38 115.45
N ASP A 286 -31.95 -6.53 115.05
CA ASP A 286 -32.53 -7.51 115.95
C ASP A 286 -31.48 -8.12 116.89
N GLU A 287 -30.30 -8.48 116.36
CA GLU A 287 -29.15 -8.93 117.15
C GLU A 287 -28.72 -7.86 118.17
N ALA A 288 -28.56 -6.60 117.73
CA ALA A 288 -28.17 -5.49 118.61
C ALA A 288 -29.21 -5.24 119.70
N ALA A 289 -30.51 -5.33 119.38
CA ALA A 289 -31.59 -5.21 120.35
C ALA A 289 -31.59 -6.35 121.38
N ALA A 290 -31.41 -7.59 120.93
CA ALA A 290 -31.29 -8.76 121.80
C ALA A 290 -30.03 -8.68 122.69
N ALA A 291 -28.89 -8.27 122.15
CA ALA A 291 -27.65 -8.06 122.90
C ALA A 291 -27.81 -6.95 123.96
N ALA A 292 -28.48 -5.84 123.63
CA ALA A 292 -28.79 -4.78 124.58
C ALA A 292 -29.77 -5.27 125.68
N ALA A 293 -30.75 -6.11 125.34
CA ALA A 293 -31.62 -6.75 126.33
C ALA A 293 -30.86 -7.69 127.27
N LEU A 294 -29.96 -8.54 126.73
CA LEU A 294 -29.11 -9.42 127.52
C LEU A 294 -28.18 -8.63 128.44
N GLN A 295 -27.56 -7.55 127.96
CA GLN A 295 -26.69 -6.69 128.77
C GLN A 295 -27.47 -6.04 129.91
N ARG A 296 -28.72 -5.57 129.66
CA ARG A 296 -29.60 -5.07 130.72
C ARG A 296 -29.90 -6.14 131.77
N LEU A 297 -30.20 -7.37 131.34
CA LEU A 297 -30.44 -8.49 132.25
C LEU A 297 -29.20 -8.87 133.06
N ARG A 298 -28.01 -8.85 132.45
CA ARG A 298 -26.73 -9.08 133.14
C ARG A 298 -26.45 -8.01 134.18
N VAL A 299 -26.58 -6.73 133.83
CA VAL A 299 -26.41 -5.63 134.80
C VAL A 299 -27.43 -5.73 135.94
N ALA A 300 -28.68 -6.09 135.65
CA ALA A 300 -29.70 -6.32 136.67
C ALA A 300 -29.35 -7.52 137.58
N HIS A 301 -28.89 -8.62 137.00
CA HIS A 301 -28.39 -9.77 137.73
C HIS A 301 -27.22 -9.39 138.64
N ASP A 302 -26.21 -8.69 138.12
CA ASP A 302 -25.02 -8.28 138.89
C ASP A 302 -25.40 -7.31 140.01
N ALA A 303 -26.32 -6.38 139.77
CA ALA A 303 -26.86 -5.50 140.81
C ALA A 303 -27.63 -6.25 141.91
N LEU A 304 -28.47 -7.22 141.53
CA LEU A 304 -29.16 -8.10 142.49
C LEU A 304 -28.18 -8.99 143.26
N THR A 305 -27.10 -9.45 142.61
CA THR A 305 -26.05 -10.26 143.23
C THR A 305 -25.27 -9.43 144.24
N ALA A 306 -24.87 -8.20 143.87
CA ALA A 306 -24.22 -7.25 144.79
C ALA A 306 -25.15 -6.81 145.94
N GLU A 307 -26.46 -6.71 145.71
CA GLU A 307 -27.44 -6.48 146.79
C GLU A 307 -27.53 -7.69 147.73
N ALA A 308 -27.58 -8.91 147.19
CA ALA A 308 -27.57 -10.13 148.00
C ALA A 308 -26.27 -10.26 148.82
N GLU A 309 -25.11 -9.92 148.25
CA GLU A 309 -23.83 -9.88 148.97
C GLU A 309 -23.81 -8.79 150.06
N ARG A 310 -24.36 -7.59 149.80
CA ARG A 310 -24.50 -6.54 150.82
C ARG A 310 -25.41 -6.95 151.97
N VAL A 311 -26.53 -7.61 151.69
CA VAL A 311 -27.43 -8.16 152.72
C VAL A 311 -26.74 -9.26 153.52
N ALA A 312 -25.93 -10.12 152.88
CA ALA A 312 -25.16 -11.15 153.55
C ALA A 312 -24.00 -10.61 154.42
N GLN A 313 -23.45 -9.43 154.09
CA GLN A 313 -22.42 -8.76 154.90
C GLN A 313 -22.98 -7.88 156.03
N ALA A 314 -24.30 -7.61 156.02
CA ALA A 314 -25.00 -6.82 157.04
C ALA A 314 -25.66 -7.68 158.14
N GLN A 315 -25.48 -9.01 158.10
CA GLN A 315 -25.85 -10.00 159.12
C GLN A 315 -24.61 -10.52 159.84
#